data_AF-A0A2E7DS63-F1
#
_entry.id   AF-A0A2E7DS63-F1
#
_cell.length_a   1.000
_cell.length_b   1.000
_cell.length_c   1.000
_cell.angle_alpha   90.00
_cell.angle_beta   90.00
_cell.angle_gamma   90.00
#
_symmetry.space_group_name_H-M   'P 1'
#
loop_
_entity.id
_entity.type
_entity.pdbx_description
1 polymer ?
#
loop_
_entity_poly.entity_id
_entity_poly.type
_entity_poly.pdbx_seq_one_letter_code
_entity_poly.pdbx_strand_id
1 'polypeptide(L)'
;MEEICPLYYETIKYHPARMVAPPGGHRHFAMAIVGKVKYLGWNNRKTRPQLKRQMPDGSVLAGHHAETHVLYKVPKHKRKYIKLFVMRVTKSGKITMSKPCSHCVESLLTEGISEKNIWYTNHQGEWQCLQDT
;
A
#
# COMPACT_ATOMS: atom_id res chain seq x y z
N MET A 1 0.62 -9.03 -24.24
CA MET A 1 0.85 -9.06 -22.78
C MET A 1 1.61 -7.79 -22.44
N GLU A 2 0.92 -6.79 -21.91
CA GLU A 2 1.51 -5.47 -21.67
C GLU A 2 2.51 -5.52 -20.51
N GLU A 3 3.76 -5.20 -20.85
CA GLU A 3 4.88 -5.12 -19.93
C GLU A 3 4.60 -4.13 -18.79
N ILE A 4 4.81 -4.61 -17.56
CA ILE A 4 4.86 -3.78 -16.36
C ILE A 4 5.94 -2.72 -16.58
N CYS A 5 5.57 -1.44 -16.52
CA CYS A 5 6.47 -0.29 -16.69
C CYS A 5 7.75 -0.45 -15.83
N PRO A 6 8.91 -0.77 -16.46
CA PRO A 6 10.13 -1.15 -15.75
C PRO A 6 10.67 -0.05 -14.85
N LEU A 7 10.38 1.22 -15.13
CA LEU A 7 10.99 2.36 -14.45
C LEU A 7 10.81 2.42 -12.92
N TYR A 8 9.71 1.92 -12.35
CA TYR A 8 9.55 1.89 -10.89
C TYR A 8 10.08 0.59 -10.27
N TYR A 9 9.92 -0.56 -10.95
CA TYR A 9 10.48 -1.83 -10.52
C TYR A 9 12.02 -1.82 -10.56
N GLU A 10 12.61 -1.26 -11.62
CA GLU A 10 14.05 -1.08 -11.79
C GLU A 10 14.62 -0.11 -10.73
N THR A 11 13.92 0.97 -10.43
CA THR A 11 14.34 1.92 -9.37
C THR A 11 14.25 1.26 -7.98
N ILE A 12 13.24 0.42 -7.74
CA ILE A 12 13.06 -0.35 -6.49
C ILE A 12 14.11 -1.49 -6.38
N LYS A 13 14.46 -2.14 -7.49
CA LYS A 13 15.34 -3.32 -7.55
C LYS A 13 16.84 -2.96 -7.60
N TYR A 14 17.23 -1.96 -8.38
CA TYR A 14 18.64 -1.64 -8.64
C TYR A 14 19.17 -0.44 -7.85
N HIS A 15 18.30 0.42 -7.31
CA HIS A 15 18.72 1.61 -6.57
C HIS A 15 17.94 1.83 -5.25
N PRO A 16 17.91 0.87 -4.31
CA PRO A 16 17.22 1.04 -3.03
C PRO A 16 17.77 2.23 -2.22
N ALA A 17 19.04 2.59 -2.40
CA ALA A 17 19.68 3.74 -1.77
C ALA A 17 19.26 5.11 -2.34
N ARG A 18 18.59 5.15 -3.51
CA ARG A 18 18.02 6.38 -4.10
C ARG A 18 16.54 6.56 -3.79
N MET A 19 15.93 5.68 -2.98
CA MET A 19 14.63 5.98 -2.39
C MET A 19 14.80 7.15 -1.42
N VAL A 20 14.47 8.34 -1.88
CA VAL A 20 14.08 9.41 -0.97
C VAL A 20 12.81 8.90 -0.30
N ALA A 21 12.90 8.57 0.99
CA ALA A 21 11.73 8.20 1.77
C ALA A 21 10.59 9.19 1.45
N PRO A 22 9.35 8.73 1.24
CA PRO A 22 8.25 9.63 0.96
C PRO A 22 8.23 10.76 2.02
N PRO A 23 7.93 12.00 1.60
CA PRO A 23 8.11 13.19 2.42
C PRO A 23 7.52 12.99 3.83
N GLY A 24 8.30 13.29 4.86
CA GLY A 24 7.91 13.12 6.27
C GLY A 24 8.46 11.87 6.98
N GLY A 25 9.41 11.15 6.39
CA GLY A 25 10.08 10.01 7.07
C GLY A 25 9.22 8.75 7.18
N HIS A 26 8.16 8.66 6.37
CA HIS A 26 7.29 7.49 6.34
C HIS A 26 8.01 6.30 5.71
N ARG A 27 7.96 5.17 6.42
CA ARG A 27 8.67 3.93 6.05
C ARG A 27 7.76 2.84 5.50
N HIS A 28 6.45 3.04 5.54
CA HIS A 28 5.43 2.11 5.06
C HIS A 28 4.52 2.84 4.08
N PHE A 29 4.44 2.35 2.85
CA PHE A 29 3.83 3.04 1.73
C PHE A 29 3.07 2.10 0.80
N ALA A 30 2.09 2.67 0.12
CA ALA A 30 1.25 1.98 -0.86
C ALA A 30 1.14 2.84 -2.12
N MET A 31 1.16 2.19 -3.27
CA MET A 31 0.99 2.81 -4.58
C MET A 31 -0.18 2.14 -5.31
N ALA A 32 -1.16 2.94 -5.71
CA ALA A 32 -2.25 2.48 -6.56
C ALA A 32 -2.04 3.00 -7.98
N ILE A 33 -2.11 2.11 -8.96
CA ILE A 33 -2.04 2.44 -10.38
C ILE A 33 -3.42 2.23 -10.98
N VAL A 34 -3.94 3.26 -11.66
CA VAL A 34 -5.21 3.24 -12.38
C VAL A 34 -4.97 3.79 -13.78
N GLY A 35 -4.84 2.91 -14.77
CA GLY A 35 -4.39 3.29 -16.11
C GLY A 35 -3.02 3.96 -16.05
N LYS A 36 -2.93 5.22 -16.49
CA LYS A 36 -1.70 6.04 -16.46
C LYS A 36 -1.50 6.82 -15.15
N VAL A 37 -2.50 6.85 -14.26
CA VAL A 37 -2.47 7.66 -13.04
C VAL A 37 -1.91 6.85 -11.87
N LYS A 38 -1.00 7.47 -11.12
CA LYS A 38 -0.39 6.88 -9.92
C LYS A 38 -0.85 7.65 -8.69
N TYR A 39 -1.26 6.93 -7.66
CA TYR A 39 -1.62 7.47 -6.35
C TYR A 39 -0.69 6.89 -5.30
N LEU A 40 -0.20 7.72 -4.38
CA LEU A 40 0.67 7.30 -3.29
C LEU A 40 -0.04 7.48 -1.93
N GLY A 41 0.10 6.48 -1.06
CA GLY A 41 -0.35 6.47 0.31
C GLY A 41 0.77 6.03 1.25
N TRP A 42 0.63 6.40 2.51
CA TRP A 42 1.57 6.09 3.58
C TRP A 42 0.82 6.03 4.90
N ASN A 43 1.38 5.27 5.86
CA ASN A 43 0.78 5.16 7.18
C ASN A 43 0.82 6.52 7.89
N ASN A 44 -0.35 7.00 8.34
CA ASN A 44 -0.47 8.22 9.11
C ASN A 44 -1.44 8.00 10.29
N ARG A 45 -0.98 8.31 11.50
CA ARG A 45 -1.85 8.45 12.67
C ARG A 45 -2.50 9.84 12.60
N LYS A 46 -3.72 9.92 12.06
CA LYS A 46 -4.50 11.16 12.07
C LYS A 46 -5.30 11.27 13.36
N THR A 47 -5.23 12.43 14.01
CA THR A 47 -6.08 12.83 15.15
C THR A 47 -7.57 12.98 14.79
N ARG A 48 -7.89 13.18 13.50
CA ARG A 48 -9.26 13.14 12.94
C ARG A 48 -9.35 12.09 11.84
N PRO A 49 -9.50 10.80 12.19
CA PRO A 49 -9.50 9.72 11.22
C PRO A 49 -10.85 9.66 10.47
N GLN A 50 -10.81 9.41 9.15
CA GLN A 50 -12.03 9.08 8.39
C GLN A 50 -12.47 7.63 8.67
N LEU A 51 -11.53 6.77 9.10
CA LEU A 51 -11.77 5.39 9.52
C LEU A 51 -11.61 5.31 11.05
N LYS A 52 -12.73 5.25 11.80
CA LYS A 52 -12.72 5.00 13.24
C LYS A 52 -12.99 3.52 13.45
N ARG A 53 -12.06 2.82 14.08
CA ARG A 53 -12.32 1.45 14.55
C ARG A 53 -12.44 1.45 16.06
N GLN A 54 -13.57 1.00 16.59
CA GLN A 54 -13.66 0.65 18.01
C GLN A 54 -12.96 -0.67 18.25
N MET A 55 -12.06 -0.68 19.22
CA MET A 55 -11.40 -1.89 19.72
C MET A 55 -12.26 -2.52 20.83
N PRO A 56 -12.05 -3.80 21.17
CA PRO A 56 -12.82 -4.49 22.20
C PRO A 56 -12.72 -3.84 23.59
N ASP A 57 -11.66 -3.07 23.84
CA ASP A 57 -11.41 -2.31 25.07
C ASP A 57 -12.10 -0.93 25.09
N GLY A 58 -12.88 -0.60 24.06
CA GLY A 58 -13.55 0.70 23.92
C GLY A 58 -12.66 1.81 23.35
N SER A 59 -11.38 1.56 23.08
CA SER A 59 -10.48 2.55 22.46
C SER A 59 -10.76 2.70 20.96
N VAL A 60 -10.59 3.92 20.42
CA VAL A 60 -10.77 4.20 18.99
C VAL A 60 -9.41 4.19 18.30
N LEU A 61 -9.14 3.17 17.48
CA LEU A 61 -7.97 3.17 16.61
C LEU A 61 -8.22 4.15 15.45
N ALA A 62 -7.54 5.28 15.54
CA ALA A 62 -7.59 6.41 14.63
C ALA A 62 -6.33 6.45 13.76
N GLY A 63 -6.28 5.64 12.69
CA GLY A 63 -5.10 5.58 11.84
C GLY A 63 -5.40 5.08 10.44
N HIS A 64 -4.81 5.72 9.44
CA HIS A 64 -4.82 5.20 8.08
C HIS A 64 -3.57 4.36 7.87
N HIS A 65 -3.75 3.08 7.56
CA HIS A 65 -2.69 2.30 6.95
C HIS A 65 -2.39 2.84 5.54
N ALA A 66 -1.25 2.45 4.98
CA ALA A 66 -0.82 3.00 3.69
C ALA A 66 -1.84 2.66 2.57
N GLU A 67 -2.43 1.48 2.65
CA GLU A 67 -3.42 0.88 1.77
C GLU A 67 -4.73 1.68 1.78
N THR A 68 -5.25 1.98 2.96
CA THR A 68 -6.49 2.78 3.08
C THR A 68 -6.22 4.23 2.68
N HIS A 69 -5.06 4.79 3.01
CA HIS A 69 -4.71 6.15 2.60
C HIS A 69 -4.68 6.30 1.07
N VAL A 70 -4.11 5.34 0.34
CA VAL A 70 -4.09 5.41 -1.13
C VAL A 70 -5.48 5.16 -1.73
N LEU A 71 -6.26 4.23 -1.17
CA LEU A 71 -7.62 3.93 -1.61
C LEU A 71 -8.53 5.17 -1.57
N TYR A 72 -8.44 5.98 -0.52
CA TYR A 72 -9.23 7.21 -0.40
C TYR A 72 -8.86 8.30 -1.43
N LYS A 73 -7.67 8.24 -2.01
CA LYS A 73 -7.26 9.17 -3.09
C LYS A 73 -7.78 8.74 -4.46
N VAL A 74 -8.13 7.46 -4.63
CA VAL A 74 -8.67 6.95 -5.89
C VAL A 74 -10.19 7.20 -5.94
N PRO A 75 -10.71 7.83 -7.02
CA PRO A 75 -12.15 8.01 -7.21
C PRO A 75 -12.90 6.67 -7.15
N LYS A 76 -14.04 6.62 -6.43
CA LYS A 76 -14.80 5.38 -6.19
C LYS A 76 -15.05 4.54 -7.45
N HIS A 77 -15.55 5.18 -8.52
CA HIS A 77 -15.84 4.51 -9.80
C HIS A 77 -14.61 3.90 -10.50
N LYS A 78 -13.39 4.27 -10.09
CA LYS A 78 -12.13 3.74 -10.63
C LYS A 78 -11.46 2.68 -9.76
N ARG A 79 -11.97 2.42 -8.54
CA ARG A 79 -11.30 1.53 -7.57
C ARG A 79 -11.13 0.10 -8.06
N LYS A 80 -12.12 -0.44 -8.80
CA LYS A 80 -12.05 -1.78 -9.41
C LYS A 80 -10.90 -1.98 -10.42
N TYR A 81 -10.31 -0.89 -10.92
CA TYR A 81 -9.19 -0.92 -11.87
C TYR A 81 -7.83 -0.71 -11.19
N ILE A 82 -7.79 -0.64 -9.87
CA ILE A 82 -6.55 -0.46 -9.11
C ILE A 82 -5.67 -1.70 -9.27
N LYS A 83 -4.39 -1.46 -9.57
CA LYS A 83 -3.27 -2.33 -9.22
C LYS A 83 -2.55 -1.71 -8.02
N LEU A 84 -2.57 -2.38 -6.88
CA LEU A 84 -2.05 -1.91 -5.60
C LEU A 84 -0.72 -2.59 -5.29
N PHE A 85 0.26 -1.80 -4.88
CA PHE A 85 1.58 -2.25 -4.43
C PHE A 85 1.86 -1.69 -3.04
N VAL A 86 2.18 -2.55 -2.07
CA VAL A 86 2.41 -2.16 -0.68
C VAL A 86 3.81 -2.60 -0.26
N MET A 87 4.62 -1.68 0.24
CA MET A 87 5.97 -2.01 0.68
C MET A 87 6.44 -1.18 1.85
N ARG A 88 7.45 -1.71 2.55
CA ARG A 88 8.05 -1.09 3.72
C ARG A 88 9.56 -1.05 3.55
N VAL A 89 10.16 0.06 3.98
CA VAL A 89 11.61 0.27 3.99
C VAL A 89 12.07 0.50 5.43
N THR A 90 13.10 -0.23 5.85
CA THR A 90 13.70 -0.10 7.19
C THR A 90 14.48 1.21 7.31
N LYS A 91 14.93 1.56 8.53
CA LYS A 91 15.85 2.72 8.72
C LYS A 91 17.17 2.56 7.95
N SER A 92 17.58 1.31 7.73
CA SER A 92 18.79 0.95 6.96
C SER A 92 18.56 0.90 5.45
N GLY A 93 17.37 1.27 4.96
CA GLY A 93 17.05 1.28 3.52
C GLY A 93 16.70 -0.09 2.92
N LYS A 94 16.58 -1.14 3.75
CA LYS A 94 16.20 -2.48 3.27
C LYS A 94 14.69 -2.60 3.11
N ILE A 95 14.25 -3.26 2.04
CA ILE A 95 12.84 -3.61 1.86
C ILE A 95 12.48 -4.75 2.81
N THR A 96 11.29 -4.70 3.39
CA THR A 96 10.82 -5.73 4.34
C THR A 96 9.31 -5.93 4.24
N MET A 97 8.80 -6.82 5.09
CA MET A 97 7.40 -7.27 5.10
C MET A 97 6.41 -6.11 5.16
N SER A 98 5.46 -6.11 4.24
CA SER A 98 4.41 -5.11 4.11
C SER A 98 3.04 -5.65 3.70
N LYS A 99 2.78 -6.94 3.91
CA LYS A 99 1.48 -7.59 3.78
C LYS A 99 0.39 -6.76 4.46
N PRO A 100 -0.68 -6.41 3.72
CA PRO A 100 -1.81 -5.73 4.31
C PRO A 100 -2.43 -6.53 5.44
N CYS A 101 -2.88 -5.86 6.50
CA CYS A 101 -3.62 -6.54 7.55
C CYS A 101 -5.00 -7.01 7.06
N SER A 102 -5.61 -7.97 7.74
CA SER A 102 -6.93 -8.54 7.39
C SER A 102 -8.00 -7.47 7.13
N HIS A 103 -8.06 -6.42 7.95
CA HIS A 103 -9.03 -5.33 7.74
C HIS A 103 -8.75 -4.46 6.53
N CYS A 104 -7.47 -4.25 6.18
CA CYS A 104 -7.12 -3.55 4.95
C CYS A 104 -7.49 -4.41 3.74
N VAL A 105 -7.23 -5.71 3.79
CA VAL A 105 -7.66 -6.66 2.76
C VAL A 105 -9.18 -6.57 2.59
N GLU A 106 -9.94 -6.80 3.66
CA GLU A 106 -11.41 -6.73 3.65
C GLU A 106 -11.90 -5.41 3.03
N SER A 107 -11.38 -4.27 3.49
CA SER A 107 -11.75 -2.95 2.96
C SER A 107 -11.45 -2.80 1.46
N LEU A 108 -10.31 -3.31 0.99
CA LEU A 108 -9.94 -3.26 -0.43
C LEU A 108 -10.87 -4.12 -1.28
N LEU A 109 -11.20 -5.33 -0.79
CA LEU A 109 -12.09 -6.26 -1.50
C LEU A 109 -13.53 -5.75 -1.57
N THR A 110 -14.05 -5.19 -0.46
CA THR A 110 -15.39 -4.57 -0.43
C THR A 110 -15.51 -3.40 -1.40
N GLU A 111 -14.40 -2.70 -1.67
CA GLU A 111 -14.32 -1.60 -2.63
C GLU A 111 -14.10 -2.07 -4.08
N GLY A 112 -14.16 -3.39 -4.32
CA GLY A 112 -14.14 -4.02 -5.63
C GLY A 112 -12.75 -4.25 -6.21
N ILE A 113 -11.69 -4.17 -5.40
CA ILE A 113 -10.33 -4.48 -5.82
C ILE A 113 -10.15 -5.99 -5.78
N SER A 114 -9.67 -6.58 -6.87
CA SER A 114 -9.40 -8.02 -6.94
C SER A 114 -8.09 -8.36 -6.22
N GLU A 115 -8.05 -9.50 -5.50
CA GLU A 115 -6.84 -10.00 -4.81
C GLU A 115 -5.62 -10.10 -5.73
N LYS A 116 -5.83 -10.51 -6.99
CA LYS A 116 -4.78 -10.60 -8.02
C LYS A 116 -4.10 -9.26 -8.35
N ASN A 117 -4.74 -8.16 -7.97
CA ASN A 117 -4.23 -6.82 -8.16
C ASN A 117 -3.60 -6.24 -6.90
N ILE A 118 -3.48 -7.00 -5.81
CA ILE A 118 -2.89 -6.56 -4.55
C ILE A 118 -1.54 -7.24 -4.36
N TRP A 119 -0.49 -6.45 -4.39
CA TRP A 119 0.90 -6.90 -4.28
C TRP A 119 1.54 -6.31 -3.03
N TYR A 120 2.37 -7.11 -2.35
CA TYR A 120 3.09 -6.67 -1.17
C TYR A 120 4.48 -7.29 -1.07
N THR A 121 5.37 -6.68 -0.31
CA THR A 121 6.70 -7.23 -0.04
C THR A 121 6.68 -8.19 1.15
N ASN A 122 7.37 -9.33 1.07
CA ASN A 122 7.55 -10.29 2.16
C ASN A 122 8.76 -9.93 3.06
N HIS A 123 9.12 -10.79 4.02
CA HIS A 123 10.24 -10.55 4.95
C HIS A 123 11.60 -10.44 4.24
N GLN A 124 11.75 -11.12 3.10
CA GLN A 124 12.92 -11.13 2.23
C GLN A 124 12.95 -9.91 1.29
N GLY A 125 11.86 -9.12 1.26
CA GLY A 125 11.71 -7.96 0.38
C GLY A 125 11.25 -8.32 -1.03
N GLU A 126 10.82 -9.57 -1.25
CA GLU A 126 10.30 -10.05 -2.53
C GLU A 126 8.81 -9.73 -2.66
N TRP A 127 8.35 -9.53 -3.89
CA TRP A 127 6.95 -9.26 -4.17
C TRP A 127 6.11 -10.54 -4.15
N GLN A 128 4.99 -10.49 -3.43
CA GLN A 128 3.97 -11.52 -3.39
C GLN A 128 2.62 -10.93 -3.79
N CYS A 129 1.85 -11.71 -4.54
CA CYS A 129 0.46 -11.41 -4.83
C CYS A 129 -0.41 -11.95 -3.69
N LEU A 130 -1.48 -11.23 -3.33
CA LEU A 130 -2.38 -11.65 -2.26
C LEU A 130 -3.12 -12.95 -2.60
N GLN A 131 -3.40 -13.19 -3.88
CA GLN A 131 -4.07 -14.41 -4.34
C GLN A 131 -3.25 -15.69 -4.12
N ASP A 132 -1.91 -15.58 -4.04
CA ASP A 132 -0.99 -16.73 -4.00
C ASP A 132 -0.62 -17.13 -2.56
N THR A 133 -1.31 -16.59 -1.54
CA THR A 133 -1.07 -16.89 -0.11
C THR A 133 -2.29 -17.42 0.59
#